data_AF-A0A926EEP2-F1
#
_entry.id   AF-A0A926EEP2-F1
#
_cell.length_a   1.000
_cell.length_b   1.000
_cell.length_c   1.000
_cell.angle_alpha   90.00
_cell.angle_beta   90.00
_cell.angle_gamma   90.00
#
_symmetry.space_group_name_H-M   'P 1'
#
loop_
_entity.id
_entity.type
_entity.pdbx_description
1 polymer ?
#
loop_
_entity_poly.entity_id
_entity_poly.type
_entity_poly.pdbx_seq_one_letter_code
_entity_poly.pdbx_strand_id
1 'polypeptide(L)'
;MESVLEELFLGGICGEAEPVEDPEYREAQRIYSKVRNKWEVALAPEQQKLWEKLNDAAEERFYYEGKQCFLTGFRMGLRVAVESLL
;
A
#
# COMPACT_ATOMS: atom_id res chain seq x y z
N MET A 1 -0.23 21.21 6.02
CA MET A 1 -1.40 20.71 6.76
C MET A 1 -1.96 19.60 5.91
N GLU A 2 -1.77 18.35 6.33
CA GLU A 2 -2.29 17.19 5.60
C GLU A 2 -3.82 17.23 5.59
N SER A 3 -4.44 16.72 4.53
CA SER A 3 -5.90 16.70 4.47
C SER A 3 -6.45 15.61 5.40
N VAL A 4 -7.66 15.78 5.94
CA VAL A 4 -8.34 14.73 6.74
C VAL A 4 -8.42 13.39 5.98
N LEU A 5 -8.56 13.42 4.64
CA LEU A 5 -8.57 12.21 3.82
C LEU A 5 -7.20 11.54 3.74
N GLU A 6 -6.13 12.32 3.82
CA GLU A 6 -4.75 11.81 3.84
C GLU A 6 -4.43 11.21 5.20
N GLU A 7 -4.79 11.88 6.29
CA GLU A 7 -4.68 11.31 7.64
C GLU A 7 -5.52 10.04 7.78
N LEU A 8 -6.71 9.98 7.17
CA LEU A 8 -7.54 8.79 7.14
C LEU A 8 -6.88 7.65 6.35
N PHE A 9 -6.33 7.95 5.16
CA PHE A 9 -5.62 6.95 4.34
C PHE A 9 -4.38 6.39 5.03
N LEU A 10 -3.64 7.23 5.75
CA LEU A 10 -2.43 6.86 6.49
C LEU A 10 -2.75 6.18 7.85
N GLY A 11 -4.02 6.06 8.22
CA GLY A 11 -4.44 5.47 9.50
C GLY A 11 -4.31 6.39 10.73
N GLY A 12 -3.98 7.67 10.53
CA GLY A 12 -3.82 8.65 11.61
C GLY A 12 -5.10 8.99 12.37
N ILE A 13 -6.26 8.69 11.80
CA ILE A 13 -7.59 8.97 12.40
C ILE A 13 -8.24 7.72 12.99
N CYS A 14 -8.10 6.56 12.34
CA CYS A 14 -8.83 5.34 12.70
C CYS A 14 -7.99 4.32 13.48
N GLY A 15 -6.76 4.68 13.89
CA GLY A 15 -5.84 3.77 14.57
C GLY A 15 -5.13 2.82 13.61
N GLU A 16 -4.19 2.03 14.15
CA GLU A 16 -3.48 1.02 13.36
C GLU A 16 -4.49 0.00 12.80
N ALA A 17 -4.44 -0.22 11.49
CA ALA A 17 -5.23 -1.27 10.86
C ALA A 17 -4.84 -2.63 11.48
N GLU A 18 -5.84 -3.43 11.82
CA GLU A 18 -5.58 -4.82 12.22
C GLU A 18 -4.79 -5.53 11.11
N PRO A 19 -3.89 -6.46 11.47
CA PRO A 19 -3.18 -7.26 10.49
C PRO A 19 -4.17 -7.89 9.51
N VAL A 20 -3.85 -7.85 8.22
CA VAL A 20 -4.67 -8.53 7.21
C VAL A 20 -4.68 -10.03 7.53
N GLU A 21 -5.85 -10.55 7.93
CA GLU A 21 -6.07 -11.96 8.28
C GLU A 21 -6.28 -12.86 7.05
N ASP A 22 -6.35 -12.28 5.86
CA ASP A 22 -6.53 -13.02 4.61
C ASP A 22 -5.37 -14.03 4.39
N PRO A 23 -5.63 -15.34 4.36
CA PRO A 23 -4.60 -16.36 4.20
C PRO A 23 -3.85 -16.25 2.86
N GLU A 24 -4.53 -15.85 1.79
CA GLU A 24 -3.92 -15.69 0.46
C GLU A 24 -2.96 -14.51 0.47
N TYR A 25 -3.36 -13.40 1.09
CA TYR A 25 -2.49 -12.24 1.29
C TYR A 25 -1.24 -12.61 2.10
N ARG A 26 -1.41 -13.34 3.21
CA ARG A 26 -0.29 -13.79 4.05
C ARG A 26 0.68 -14.69 3.30
N GLU A 27 0.18 -15.61 2.49
CA GLU A 27 1.02 -16.48 1.68
C GLU A 27 1.75 -15.68 0.59
N ALA A 28 1.07 -14.76 -0.10
CA ALA A 28 1.67 -13.88 -1.08
C ALA A 28 2.81 -13.04 -0.45
N GLN A 29 2.57 -12.46 0.73
CA GLN A 29 3.58 -11.70 1.47
C GLN A 29 4.79 -12.57 1.84
N ARG A 30 4.55 -13.79 2.32
CA ARG A 30 5.62 -14.74 2.65
C ARG A 30 6.47 -15.11 1.43
N ILE A 31 5.84 -15.38 0.29
CA ILE A 31 6.52 -15.67 -0.97
C ILE A 31 7.34 -14.45 -1.40
N TYR A 32 6.75 -13.25 -1.38
CA TYR A 32 7.42 -12.00 -1.72
C TYR A 32 8.69 -11.80 -0.88
N SER A 33 8.59 -11.87 0.46
CA SER A 33 9.74 -11.71 1.36
C SER A 33 10.83 -12.76 1.08
N LYS A 34 10.44 -14.01 0.85
CA LYS A 34 11.40 -15.09 0.53
C LYS A 34 12.14 -14.82 -0.78
N VAL A 35 11.45 -14.34 -1.81
CA VAL A 35 12.09 -14.01 -3.09
C VAL A 35 12.99 -12.80 -2.91
N ARG A 36 12.50 -11.72 -2.31
CA ARG A 36 13.29 -10.49 -2.06
C ARG A 36 14.61 -10.79 -1.35
N ASN A 37 14.59 -11.56 -0.26
CA ASN A 37 15.80 -11.94 0.48
C ASN A 37 16.80 -12.71 -0.37
N LYS A 38 16.33 -13.57 -1.30
CA LYS A 38 17.24 -14.29 -2.22
C LYS A 38 17.93 -13.33 -3.18
N TRP A 39 17.23 -12.32 -3.67
CA TRP A 39 17.80 -11.31 -4.56
C TRP A 39 18.82 -10.43 -3.82
N GLU A 40 18.53 -10.02 -2.59
CA GLU A 40 19.46 -9.23 -1.78
C GLU A 40 20.81 -9.92 -1.55
N VAL A 41 20.83 -11.25 -1.43
CA VAL A 41 22.07 -12.03 -1.26
C VAL A 41 22.76 -12.34 -2.60
N ALA A 42 22.00 -12.42 -3.69
CA ALA A 42 22.52 -12.86 -5.00
C ALA A 42 23.09 -11.72 -5.87
N LEU A 43 22.72 -10.48 -5.61
CA LEU A 43 23.12 -9.34 -6.43
C LEU A 43 24.54 -8.86 -6.12
N ALA A 44 25.29 -8.49 -7.16
CA ALA A 44 26.54 -7.76 -6.98
C ALA A 44 26.26 -6.34 -6.42
N PRO A 45 27.23 -5.69 -5.75
CA PRO A 45 27.00 -4.39 -5.10
C PRO A 45 26.40 -3.31 -6.02
N GLU A 46 26.85 -3.22 -7.28
CA GLU A 46 26.34 -2.26 -8.26
C GLU A 46 24.89 -2.56 -8.67
N GLN A 47 24.54 -3.86 -8.71
CA GLN A 47 23.19 -4.32 -9.02
C GLN A 47 22.24 -4.11 -7.84
N GLN A 48 22.73 -4.26 -6.61
CA GLN A 48 21.97 -4.02 -5.39
C GLN A 48 21.47 -2.56 -5.34
N LYS A 49 22.34 -1.58 -5.66
CA LYS A 49 21.95 -0.17 -5.68
C LYS A 49 20.86 0.14 -6.71
N LEU A 50 20.93 -0.50 -7.88
CA LEU A 50 19.89 -0.35 -8.91
C LEU A 50 18.58 -1.02 -8.48
N TRP A 51 18.66 -2.17 -7.82
CA TRP A 51 17.53 -2.90 -7.28
C TRP A 51 16.81 -2.12 -6.17
N GLU A 52 17.55 -1.54 -5.22
CA GLU A 52 17.00 -0.66 -4.18
C GLU A 52 16.25 0.52 -4.79
N LYS A 53 16.88 1.23 -5.75
CA LYS A 53 16.22 2.34 -6.43
C LYS A 53 14.95 1.94 -7.18
N LEU A 54 14.92 0.74 -7.77
CA LEU A 54 13.72 0.20 -8.42
C LEU A 54 12.62 -0.09 -7.40
N ASN A 55 12.97 -0.67 -6.24
CA ASN A 55 12.01 -0.93 -5.17
C ASN A 55 11.44 0.37 -4.60
N ASP A 56 12.28 1.38 -4.34
CA ASP A 56 11.82 2.68 -3.85
C ASP A 56 10.80 3.31 -4.82
N ALA A 57 11.10 3.28 -6.12
CA ALA A 57 10.19 3.79 -7.14
C ALA A 57 8.89 2.96 -7.25
N ALA A 58 8.98 1.64 -7.04
CA ALA A 58 7.81 0.77 -7.03
C ALA A 58 6.93 1.02 -5.79
N GLU A 59 7.53 1.19 -4.61
CA GLU A 59 6.84 1.55 -3.36
C GLU A 59 6.13 2.89 -3.49
N GLU A 60 6.79 3.90 -4.05
CA GLU A 60 6.18 5.21 -4.33
C GLU A 60 4.99 5.08 -5.30
N ARG A 61 5.14 4.30 -6.38
CA ARG A 61 4.03 4.02 -7.31
C ARG A 61 2.85 3.34 -6.59
N PHE A 62 3.11 2.30 -5.80
CA PHE A 62 2.07 1.59 -5.05
C PHE A 62 1.37 2.49 -4.04
N TYR A 63 2.09 3.39 -3.38
CA TYR A 63 1.49 4.39 -2.51
C TYR A 63 0.49 5.28 -3.26
N TYR A 64 0.88 5.84 -4.41
CA TYR A 64 -0.01 6.70 -5.19
C TYR A 64 -1.20 5.94 -5.79
N GLU A 65 -0.99 4.72 -6.28
CA GLU A 65 -2.09 3.86 -6.76
C GLU A 65 -3.07 3.56 -5.63
N GLY A 66 -2.58 3.14 -4.45
CA GLY A 66 -3.40 2.89 -3.27
C GLY A 66 -4.18 4.12 -2.84
N LYS A 67 -3.55 5.30 -2.83
CA LYS A 67 -4.19 6.59 -2.52
C LYS A 67 -5.32 6.92 -3.50
N GLN A 68 -5.12 6.73 -4.81
CA GLN A 68 -6.16 6.97 -5.80
C GLN A 68 -7.33 5.99 -5.68
N CYS A 69 -7.05 4.70 -5.44
CA CYS A 69 -8.08 3.69 -5.19
C CYS A 69 -8.91 4.05 -3.96
N PHE A 70 -8.25 4.41 -2.85
CA PHE A 70 -8.90 4.87 -1.63
C PHE A 70 -9.81 6.08 -1.88
N LEU A 71 -9.29 7.15 -2.50
CA LEU A 71 -10.06 8.36 -2.77
C LEU A 71 -11.26 8.09 -3.66
N THR A 72 -11.10 7.21 -4.66
CA THR A 72 -12.18 6.82 -5.56
C THR A 72 -13.27 6.05 -4.81
N GLY A 73 -12.89 5.02 -4.03
CA GLY A 73 -13.80 4.25 -3.20
C GLY A 73 -14.55 5.13 -2.19
N PHE A 74 -13.83 6.00 -1.49
CA PHE A 74 -14.41 6.94 -0.52
C PHE A 74 -15.45 7.85 -1.16
N ARG A 75 -15.14 8.45 -2.32
CA ARG A 75 -16.09 9.33 -3.04
C ARG A 75 -17.34 8.58 -3.49
N MET A 76 -17.21 7.33 -3.95
CA MET A 76 -18.36 6.51 -4.30
C MET A 76 -19.22 6.19 -3.08
N GLY A 77 -18.59 5.77 -1.97
CA GLY A 77 -19.29 5.50 -0.72
C GLY A 77 -20.06 6.72 -0.20
N LEU A 78 -19.45 7.90 -0.25
CA LEU A 78 -20.11 9.15 0.13
C LEU A 78 -21.34 9.44 -0.75
N ARG A 79 -21.25 9.24 -2.06
CA ARG A 79 -22.39 9.44 -2.99
C ARG A 79 -23.55 8.49 -2.66
N VAL A 80 -23.25 7.20 -2.48
CA VAL A 80 -24.26 6.18 -2.12
C VAL A 80 -24.92 6.51 -0.78
N ALA A 81 -24.14 6.95 0.21
CA ALA A 81 -24.66 7.34 1.52
C ALA A 81 -25.60 8.54 1.43
N VAL A 82 -25.24 9.57 0.66
CA VAL A 82 -26.11 10.74 0.43
C VAL A 82 -27.40 10.33 -0.28
N GLU A 83 -27.32 9.52 -1.32
CA GLU A 83 -28.51 9.00 -2.03
C GLU A 83 -29.42 8.19 -1.11
N SER A 84 -28.86 7.42 -0.18
CA SER A 84 -29.64 6.57 0.76
C SER A 84 -30.33 7.36 1.87
N LEU A 85 -29.97 8.63 2.07
CA LEU A 85 -30.55 9.53 3.08
C LEU A 85 -31.61 10.47 2.49
N LEU A 86 -31.79 10.46 1.17
CA LEU A 86 -32.82 11.21 0.42
C LEU A 86 -34.04 10.33 0.15
#